data_AF-A0A537KZ17-F1
#
_entry.id   AF-A0A537KZ17-F1
#
_cell.length_a   1.000
_cell.length_b   1.000
_cell.length_c   1.000
_cell.angle_alpha   90.00
_cell.angle_beta   90.00
_cell.angle_gamma   90.00
#
_symmetry.space_group_name_H-M   'P 1'
#
loop_
_entity.id
_entity.type
_entity.pdbx_description
1 polymer ?
#
loop_
_entity_poly.entity_id
_entity_poly.type
_entity_poly.pdbx_seq_one_letter_code
_entity_poly.pdbx_strand_id
1 'polypeptide(L)'
;MFPRSSKLPPDERKTRLAEIEIAKKRPLDMEQKALLLGTLLGDGYISPEGYFAINHSPKQAEYLWTKYICLSELVVGVPSLSKKNKLGHRSVRFWTVVTSELKYWRELCYPGGVKTVTEAWLKAIDETNLLQALAWWVADDGSHTKLGCTPGLRIFTNGFTCSTYAAKVKEKTYPQVMFKTSSAVRLMRILEDFTPPSMYYKLDTSGRVETADCHFCGKNFPSKGHQAVWKKKIRYWCCGSDSCLIARRRLWYANEKAHPLAKERQEAARAKKKARPVDREAVRAKQAAWNKKNPEKLKAYQATYRAKKTGLPRATEWSCQDCKPKRAVMLVRLSYLRMMLKRDNLSEEKRATFSDEFTRLTASLWPTSSGSKT
;
A
#
# COMPACT_ATOMS: atom_id res chain seq x y z
N MET A 1 9.96 26.92 -14.43
CA MET A 1 8.82 27.86 -14.63
C MET A 1 8.00 27.34 -15.81
N PHE A 2 6.69 27.08 -15.66
CA PHE A 2 5.90 26.57 -16.80
C PHE A 2 5.55 27.68 -17.78
N PRO A 3 5.61 27.41 -19.10
CA PRO A 3 5.20 28.41 -20.07
C PRO A 3 3.69 28.69 -19.91
N ARG A 4 3.32 29.96 -20.09
CA ARG A 4 1.91 30.39 -20.09
C ARG A 4 1.17 29.93 -21.36
N SER A 5 1.91 29.61 -22.41
CA SER A 5 1.40 29.16 -23.71
C SER A 5 1.99 27.79 -24.03
N SER A 6 1.16 26.89 -24.58
CA SER A 6 1.62 25.61 -25.14
C SER A 6 2.10 25.72 -26.59
N LYS A 7 1.98 26.90 -27.22
CA LYS A 7 2.32 27.09 -28.64
C LYS A 7 3.83 27.04 -28.86
N LEU A 8 4.26 26.18 -29.76
CA LEU A 8 5.61 26.17 -30.33
C LEU A 8 5.78 27.31 -31.36
N PRO A 9 7.03 27.73 -31.64
CA PRO A 9 7.36 28.55 -32.80
C PRO A 9 6.80 27.98 -34.11
N PRO A 10 6.47 28.81 -35.12
CA PRO A 10 5.83 28.35 -36.35
C PRO A 10 6.56 27.21 -37.08
N ASP A 11 7.89 27.29 -37.19
CA ASP A 11 8.70 26.29 -37.90
C ASP A 11 8.76 24.97 -37.14
N GLU A 12 9.01 25.03 -35.82
CA GLU A 12 8.97 23.85 -34.94
C GLU A 12 7.59 23.19 -34.96
N ARG A 13 6.51 24.00 -34.97
CA ARG A 13 5.14 23.50 -35.06
C ARG A 13 4.90 22.77 -36.37
N LYS A 14 5.41 23.28 -37.50
CA LYS A 14 5.26 22.63 -38.81
C LYS A 14 5.93 21.26 -38.83
N THR A 15 7.17 21.17 -38.35
CA THR A 15 7.91 19.91 -38.24
C THR A 15 7.18 18.93 -37.32
N ARG A 16 6.76 19.39 -36.13
CA ARG A 16 6.03 18.56 -35.15
C ARG A 16 4.71 18.02 -35.71
N LEU A 17 3.98 18.81 -36.50
CA LEU A 17 2.74 18.33 -37.13
C LEU A 17 3.02 17.22 -38.16
N ALA A 18 4.11 17.31 -38.92
CA ALA A 18 4.48 16.25 -39.86
C ALA A 18 4.85 14.94 -39.13
N GLU A 19 5.61 15.03 -38.04
CA GLU A 19 5.94 13.87 -37.18
C GLU A 19 4.67 13.22 -36.59
N ILE A 20 3.74 14.05 -36.12
CA ILE A 20 2.46 13.59 -35.56
C ILE A 20 1.64 12.84 -36.61
N GLU A 21 1.60 13.27 -37.87
CA GLU A 21 0.85 12.55 -38.91
C GLU A 21 1.43 11.15 -39.20
N ILE A 22 2.72 10.95 -38.95
CA ILE A 22 3.34 9.62 -38.99
C ILE A 22 2.96 8.84 -37.73
N ALA A 23 3.09 9.46 -36.54
CA ALA A 23 2.79 8.82 -35.26
C ALA A 23 1.33 8.34 -35.15
N LYS A 24 0.36 9.13 -35.64
CA LYS A 24 -1.08 8.81 -35.67
C LYS A 24 -1.43 7.50 -36.39
N LYS A 25 -0.56 7.04 -37.30
CA LYS A 25 -0.78 5.81 -38.07
C LYS A 25 -0.27 4.57 -37.35
N ARG A 26 0.50 4.74 -36.26
CA ARG A 26 1.06 3.64 -35.48
C ARG A 26 0.15 3.35 -34.29
N PRO A 27 -0.05 2.06 -33.92
CA PRO A 27 -0.69 1.71 -32.67
C PRO A 27 0.14 2.23 -31.48
N LEU A 28 -0.53 2.53 -30.37
CA LEU A 28 0.18 2.82 -29.11
C LEU A 28 1.01 1.59 -28.70
N ASP A 29 2.23 1.84 -28.22
CA ASP A 29 3.04 0.80 -27.60
C ASP A 29 2.50 0.37 -26.23
N MET A 30 3.14 -0.61 -25.61
CA MET A 30 2.70 -1.18 -24.34
C MET A 30 2.78 -0.19 -23.17
N GLU A 31 3.79 0.68 -23.15
CA GLU A 31 3.97 1.67 -22.08
C GLU A 31 2.94 2.79 -22.22
N GLN A 32 2.70 3.25 -23.44
CA GLN A 32 1.69 4.24 -23.78
C GLN A 32 0.28 3.73 -23.46
N LYS A 33 -0.03 2.47 -23.82
CA LYS A 33 -1.31 1.84 -23.47
C LYS A 33 -1.48 1.70 -21.96
N ALA A 34 -0.45 1.25 -21.25
CA ALA A 34 -0.49 1.12 -19.79
C ALA A 34 -0.71 2.49 -19.11
N LEU A 35 -0.03 3.54 -19.58
CA LEU A 35 -0.27 4.91 -19.14
C LEU A 35 -1.70 5.34 -19.42
N LEU A 36 -2.17 5.19 -20.66
CA LEU A 36 -3.49 5.63 -21.07
C LEU A 36 -4.58 4.96 -20.25
N LEU A 37 -4.59 3.63 -20.17
CA LEU A 37 -5.63 2.86 -19.49
C LEU A 37 -5.58 3.05 -17.97
N GLY A 38 -4.40 3.06 -17.37
CA GLY A 38 -4.23 3.30 -15.94
C GLY A 38 -4.67 4.71 -15.53
N THR A 39 -4.27 5.72 -16.32
CA THR A 39 -4.63 7.12 -16.08
C THR A 39 -6.11 7.38 -16.34
N LEU A 40 -6.74 6.65 -17.27
CA LEU A 40 -8.19 6.73 -17.51
C LEU A 40 -9.02 6.22 -16.34
N LEU A 41 -8.49 5.31 -15.51
CA LEU A 41 -9.13 4.94 -14.25
C LEU A 41 -9.06 6.07 -13.19
N GLY A 42 -8.14 7.03 -13.35
CA GLY A 42 -8.05 8.21 -12.51
C GLY A 42 -8.31 9.52 -13.24
N ASP A 43 -7.32 10.41 -13.24
CA ASP A 43 -7.44 11.82 -13.65
C ASP A 43 -7.55 12.03 -15.18
N GLY A 44 -7.32 10.98 -15.98
CA GLY A 44 -7.34 11.04 -17.43
C GLY A 44 -8.73 11.15 -18.04
N TYR A 45 -8.81 11.78 -19.20
CA TYR A 45 -10.03 11.89 -19.98
C TYR A 45 -9.75 11.74 -21.48
N ILE A 46 -10.60 11.01 -22.21
CA ILE A 46 -10.63 11.09 -23.68
C ILE A 46 -11.93 11.79 -24.09
N SER A 47 -11.79 12.82 -24.91
CA SER A 47 -12.92 13.58 -25.42
C SER A 47 -13.77 12.77 -26.42
N PRO A 48 -15.03 13.14 -26.68
CA PRO A 48 -15.83 12.51 -27.72
C PRO A 48 -15.17 12.60 -29.10
N GLU A 49 -14.39 13.64 -29.35
CA GLU A 49 -13.65 13.83 -30.61
C GLU A 49 -12.43 12.92 -30.73
N GLY A 50 -11.96 12.32 -29.62
CA GLY A 50 -10.87 11.34 -29.63
C GLY A 50 -9.49 11.91 -29.33
N TYR A 51 -9.38 13.00 -28.55
CA TYR A 51 -8.11 13.40 -27.96
C TYR A 51 -8.06 13.06 -26.46
N PHE A 52 -6.91 12.61 -25.99
CA PHE A 52 -6.62 12.44 -24.57
C PHE A 52 -6.23 13.77 -23.94
N ALA A 53 -6.85 14.11 -22.81
CA ALA A 53 -6.60 15.30 -22.03
C ALA A 53 -6.32 14.95 -20.57
N ILE A 54 -5.37 15.65 -19.98
CA ILE A 54 -5.04 15.49 -18.57
C ILE A 54 -4.62 16.82 -17.95
N ASN A 55 -5.01 17.01 -16.69
CA ASN A 55 -4.70 18.19 -15.91
C ASN A 55 -4.29 17.75 -14.51
N HIS A 56 -3.22 18.31 -13.97
CA HIS A 56 -2.85 18.13 -12.56
C HIS A 56 -2.62 19.48 -11.88
N SER A 57 -2.56 19.46 -10.55
CA SER A 57 -2.15 20.63 -9.79
C SER A 57 -0.71 21.06 -10.18
N PRO A 58 -0.35 22.35 -10.12
CA PRO A 58 1.01 22.80 -10.40
C PRO A 58 2.09 22.16 -9.51
N LYS A 59 1.69 21.61 -8.34
CA LYS A 59 2.59 20.88 -7.44
C LYS A 59 2.99 19.51 -7.99
N GLN A 60 2.21 18.94 -8.90
CA GLN A 60 2.45 17.63 -9.54
C GLN A 60 2.87 17.79 -10.99
N ALA A 61 3.50 18.91 -11.33
CA ALA A 61 3.79 19.20 -12.72
C ALA A 61 4.96 18.36 -13.29
N GLU A 62 5.87 17.88 -12.43
CA GLU A 62 6.87 16.88 -12.80
C GLU A 62 6.21 15.55 -13.20
N TYR A 63 5.22 15.11 -12.44
CA TYR A 63 4.43 13.91 -12.76
C TYR A 63 3.68 14.04 -14.09
N LEU A 64 3.07 15.20 -14.35
CA LEU A 64 2.46 15.50 -15.64
C LEU A 64 3.48 15.49 -16.79
N TRP A 65 4.70 15.98 -16.55
CA TRP A 65 5.79 15.93 -17.53
C TRP A 65 6.18 14.50 -17.87
N THR A 66 6.25 13.59 -16.89
CA THR A 66 6.50 12.16 -17.16
C THR A 66 5.42 11.59 -18.08
N LYS A 67 4.14 11.93 -17.85
CA LYS A 67 3.05 11.51 -18.74
C LYS A 67 3.16 12.09 -20.14
N TYR A 68 3.55 13.37 -20.25
CA TYR A 68 3.78 14.01 -21.53
C TYR A 68 4.88 13.30 -22.32
N ILE A 69 6.01 12.95 -21.69
CA ILE A 69 7.16 12.35 -22.40
C ILE A 69 6.72 11.06 -23.11
N CYS A 70 5.98 10.20 -22.41
CA CYS A 70 5.46 8.94 -22.93
C CYS A 70 4.50 9.14 -24.13
N LEU A 71 3.73 10.23 -24.16
CA LEU A 71 2.77 10.53 -25.23
C LEU A 71 3.22 11.66 -26.18
N SER A 72 4.49 12.10 -26.09
CA SER A 72 4.93 13.37 -26.69
C SER A 72 4.86 13.39 -28.22
N GLU A 73 4.94 12.22 -28.85
CA GLU A 73 4.75 12.04 -30.29
C GLU A 73 3.32 12.30 -30.78
N LEU A 74 2.34 12.33 -29.86
CA LEU A 74 0.95 12.66 -30.14
C LEU A 74 0.57 14.06 -29.64
N VAL A 75 1.53 14.89 -29.22
CA VAL A 75 1.26 16.22 -28.65
C VAL A 75 1.96 17.30 -29.48
N VAL A 76 1.19 18.32 -29.91
CA VAL A 76 1.72 19.43 -30.73
C VAL A 76 2.55 20.42 -29.91
N GLY A 77 2.12 20.68 -28.67
CA GLY A 77 2.72 21.69 -27.81
C GLY A 77 3.45 21.09 -26.62
N VAL A 78 3.68 21.90 -25.60
CA VAL A 78 4.21 21.45 -24.30
C VAL A 78 3.18 21.63 -23.18
N PRO A 79 3.33 20.91 -22.05
CA PRO A 79 2.53 21.16 -20.86
C PRO A 79 2.56 22.65 -20.47
N SER A 80 1.37 23.20 -20.22
CA SER A 80 1.19 24.63 -19.96
C SER A 80 0.27 24.89 -18.78
N LEU A 81 0.41 26.06 -18.16
CA LEU A 81 -0.49 26.49 -17.09
C LEU A 81 -1.84 26.91 -17.67
N SER A 82 -2.92 26.39 -17.10
CA SER A 82 -4.27 26.86 -17.38
C SER A 82 -4.49 28.30 -16.88
N LYS A 83 -5.54 28.93 -17.42
CA LYS A 83 -6.12 30.13 -16.82
C LYS A 83 -6.61 29.80 -15.40
N LYS A 84 -6.60 30.79 -14.51
CA LYS A 84 -7.19 30.63 -13.18
C LYS A 84 -8.67 30.23 -13.34
N ASN A 85 -9.10 29.20 -12.63
CA ASN A 85 -10.51 28.83 -12.54
C ASN A 85 -11.26 29.84 -11.66
N LYS A 86 -12.58 29.64 -11.48
CA LYS A 86 -13.43 30.50 -10.64
C LYS A 86 -12.97 30.60 -9.18
N LEU A 87 -12.20 29.63 -8.70
CA LEU A 87 -11.63 29.57 -7.35
C LEU A 87 -10.19 30.11 -7.29
N GLY A 88 -9.68 30.71 -8.37
CA GLY A 88 -8.34 31.27 -8.43
C GLY A 88 -7.22 30.23 -8.62
N HIS A 89 -7.55 28.94 -8.73
CA HIS A 89 -6.57 27.86 -8.90
C HIS A 89 -6.18 27.70 -10.37
N ARG A 90 -4.92 27.33 -10.61
CA ARG A 90 -4.42 26.92 -11.92
C ARG A 90 -4.14 25.42 -11.91
N SER A 91 -4.10 24.83 -13.10
CA SER A 91 -3.64 23.46 -13.34
C SER A 91 -2.54 23.50 -14.40
N VAL A 92 -1.65 22.51 -14.39
CA VAL A 92 -0.77 22.26 -15.54
C VAL A 92 -1.42 21.17 -16.38
N ARG A 93 -1.39 21.32 -17.71
CA ARG A 93 -2.13 20.45 -18.61
C ARG A 93 -1.46 20.26 -19.95
N PHE A 94 -1.75 19.14 -20.59
CA PHE A 94 -1.53 18.93 -22.02
C PHE A 94 -2.68 18.09 -22.58
N TRP A 95 -2.78 18.05 -23.90
CA TRP A 95 -3.69 17.16 -24.62
C TRP A 95 -2.98 16.64 -25.87
N THR A 96 -3.36 15.44 -26.28
CA THR A 96 -2.92 14.85 -27.54
C THR A 96 -3.72 15.41 -28.71
N VAL A 97 -3.28 15.13 -29.93
CA VAL A 97 -4.12 15.27 -31.12
C VAL A 97 -5.18 14.17 -31.18
N VAL A 98 -6.19 14.38 -32.02
CA VAL A 98 -7.20 13.35 -32.29
C VAL A 98 -6.58 12.21 -33.10
N THR A 99 -6.80 10.97 -32.66
CA THR A 99 -6.37 9.76 -33.39
C THR A 99 -7.49 8.72 -33.43
N SER A 100 -7.48 7.82 -34.42
CA SER A 100 -8.41 6.68 -34.47
C SER A 100 -8.21 5.73 -33.29
N GLU A 101 -6.95 5.50 -32.91
CA GLU A 101 -6.58 4.69 -31.75
C GLU A 101 -7.19 5.23 -30.44
N LEU A 102 -7.14 6.55 -30.21
CA LEU A 102 -7.76 7.15 -29.02
C LEU A 102 -9.29 7.10 -29.07
N LYS A 103 -9.90 7.16 -30.26
CA LYS A 103 -11.35 6.92 -30.41
C LYS A 103 -11.72 5.48 -30.05
N TYR A 104 -10.93 4.49 -30.47
CA TYR A 104 -11.12 3.11 -30.06
C TYR A 104 -11.08 2.96 -28.52
N TRP A 105 -10.07 3.54 -27.87
CA TRP A 105 -9.99 3.51 -26.40
C TRP A 105 -11.13 4.27 -25.72
N ARG A 106 -11.64 5.35 -26.35
CA ARG A 106 -12.83 6.08 -25.88
C ARG A 106 -14.06 5.19 -25.89
N GLU A 107 -14.29 4.46 -26.97
CA GLU A 107 -15.45 3.55 -27.09
C GLU A 107 -15.40 2.45 -26.03
N LEU A 108 -14.21 1.87 -25.80
CA LEU A 108 -14.00 0.84 -24.78
C LEU A 108 -14.24 1.34 -23.35
N CYS A 109 -13.68 2.50 -22.99
CA CYS A 109 -13.68 2.99 -21.61
C CYS A 109 -14.93 3.80 -21.25
N TYR A 110 -15.72 4.22 -22.26
CA TYR A 110 -16.87 5.09 -22.07
C TYR A 110 -18.09 4.63 -22.89
N PRO A 111 -18.57 3.39 -22.69
CA PRO A 111 -19.78 2.91 -23.35
C PRO A 111 -20.95 3.86 -23.04
N GLY A 112 -21.71 4.23 -24.07
CA GLY A 112 -22.80 5.21 -23.93
C GLY A 112 -22.34 6.63 -23.56
N GLY A 113 -21.06 6.95 -23.79
CA GLY A 113 -20.53 8.30 -23.53
C GLY A 113 -20.03 8.52 -22.10
N VAL A 114 -20.26 7.58 -21.18
CA VAL A 114 -19.96 7.70 -19.74
C VAL A 114 -18.83 6.76 -19.35
N LYS A 115 -17.82 7.26 -18.63
CA LYS A 115 -16.68 6.46 -18.18
C LYS A 115 -17.17 5.29 -17.31
N THR A 116 -16.99 4.07 -17.78
CA THR A 116 -17.56 2.88 -17.15
C THR A 116 -16.54 1.75 -17.18
N VAL A 117 -16.20 1.21 -16.00
CA VAL A 117 -15.31 0.06 -15.89
C VAL A 117 -16.08 -1.19 -16.34
N THR A 118 -15.64 -1.78 -17.45
CA THR A 118 -16.19 -3.01 -18.03
C THR A 118 -15.16 -4.14 -17.95
N GLU A 119 -15.61 -5.40 -18.07
CA GLU A 119 -14.70 -6.55 -18.14
C GLU A 119 -13.75 -6.45 -19.35
N ALA A 120 -14.23 -5.92 -20.47
CA ALA A 120 -13.40 -5.69 -21.66
C ALA A 120 -12.27 -4.67 -21.40
N TRP A 121 -12.55 -3.57 -20.68
CA TRP A 121 -11.51 -2.62 -20.28
C TRP A 121 -10.52 -3.25 -19.29
N LEU A 122 -11.00 -3.99 -18.28
CA LEU A 122 -10.11 -4.68 -17.34
C LEU A 122 -9.20 -5.70 -18.04
N LYS A 123 -9.75 -6.48 -18.99
CA LYS A 123 -8.98 -7.40 -19.82
C LYS A 123 -7.91 -6.69 -20.66
N ALA A 124 -8.24 -5.52 -21.22
CA ALA A 124 -7.25 -4.71 -21.94
C ALA A 124 -6.13 -4.19 -21.01
N ILE A 125 -6.42 -3.91 -19.74
CA ILE A 125 -5.39 -3.58 -18.75
C ILE A 125 -4.49 -4.79 -18.48
N ASP A 126 -5.08 -5.97 -18.29
CA ASP A 126 -4.34 -7.21 -18.06
C ASP A 126 -3.42 -7.59 -19.22
N GLU A 127 -3.88 -7.39 -20.47
CA GLU A 127 -3.15 -7.71 -21.70
C GLU A 127 -2.07 -6.70 -22.09
N THR A 128 -2.05 -5.52 -21.46
CA THR A 128 -1.01 -4.51 -21.68
C THR A 128 0.13 -4.73 -20.70
N ASN A 129 0.23 -3.90 -19.68
CA ASN A 129 1.18 -4.06 -18.58
C ASN A 129 0.46 -3.69 -17.29
N LEU A 130 -0.24 -4.67 -16.72
CA LEU A 130 -1.08 -4.52 -15.53
C LEU A 130 -0.38 -3.74 -14.40
N LEU A 131 0.88 -4.06 -14.11
CA LEU A 131 1.62 -3.42 -13.02
C LEU A 131 1.89 -1.94 -13.31
N GLN A 132 2.25 -1.61 -14.54
CA GLN A 132 2.47 -0.22 -14.94
C GLN A 132 1.16 0.57 -14.98
N ALA A 133 0.09 -0.01 -15.54
CA ALA A 133 -1.24 0.62 -15.53
C ALA A 133 -1.74 0.87 -14.09
N LEU A 134 -1.55 -0.11 -13.20
CA LEU A 134 -1.89 0.04 -11.79
C LEU A 134 -1.03 1.08 -11.08
N ALA A 135 0.26 1.21 -11.43
CA ALA A 135 1.13 2.27 -10.91
C ALA A 135 0.62 3.66 -11.30
N TRP A 136 0.18 3.84 -12.55
CA TRP A 136 -0.45 5.10 -13.00
C TRP A 136 -1.73 5.41 -12.23
N TRP A 137 -2.61 4.43 -12.06
CA TRP A 137 -3.86 4.62 -11.32
C TRP A 137 -3.61 4.95 -9.84
N VAL A 138 -2.67 4.25 -9.19
CA VAL A 138 -2.25 4.55 -7.81
C VAL A 138 -1.59 5.93 -7.71
N ALA A 139 -0.82 6.33 -8.71
CA ALA A 139 -0.25 7.67 -8.75
C ALA A 139 -1.32 8.76 -8.88
N ASP A 140 -2.42 8.53 -9.60
CA ASP A 140 -3.54 9.46 -9.70
C ASP A 140 -4.41 9.49 -8.43
N ASP A 141 -5.04 8.36 -8.10
CA ASP A 141 -6.09 8.26 -7.07
C ASP A 141 -5.67 7.52 -5.80
N GLY A 142 -4.44 7.02 -5.78
CA GLY A 142 -3.91 6.33 -4.61
C GLY A 142 -3.63 7.28 -3.45
N SER A 143 -3.84 6.77 -2.24
CA SER A 143 -3.41 7.36 -0.99
C SER A 143 -2.81 6.29 -0.11
N HIS A 144 -1.58 6.54 0.36
CA HIS A 144 -1.07 5.81 1.49
C HIS A 144 -1.88 6.18 2.73
N THR A 145 -1.99 5.26 3.67
CA THR A 145 -2.76 5.45 4.88
C THR A 145 -1.92 5.04 6.07
N LYS A 146 -1.71 5.98 6.97
CA LYS A 146 -1.03 5.75 8.25
C LYS A 146 -2.11 5.51 9.30
N LEU A 147 -2.86 4.39 9.18
CA LEU A 147 -3.72 3.91 10.26
C LEU A 147 -2.82 3.33 11.35
N GLY A 148 -2.25 4.23 12.14
CA GLY A 148 -1.17 3.93 13.08
C GLY A 148 0.13 3.54 12.39
N CYS A 149 0.65 2.37 12.76
CA CYS A 149 1.97 1.79 12.48
C CYS A 149 2.14 1.17 11.09
N THR A 150 1.08 1.22 10.31
CA THR A 150 0.74 0.13 9.42
C THR A 150 0.48 0.71 8.05
N PRO A 151 1.37 0.52 7.06
CA PRO A 151 1.14 1.03 5.72
C PRO A 151 -0.09 0.35 5.14
N GLY A 152 -1.05 1.14 4.69
CA GLY A 152 -2.18 0.67 3.88
C GLY A 152 -2.27 1.49 2.61
N LEU A 153 -2.74 0.88 1.53
CA LEU A 153 -3.00 1.54 0.25
C LEU A 153 -4.50 1.61 0.04
N ARG A 154 -5.00 2.81 -0.26
CA ARG A 154 -6.36 3.06 -0.72
C ARG A 154 -6.30 3.67 -2.11
N ILE A 155 -7.23 3.30 -2.98
CA ILE A 155 -7.47 3.96 -4.27
C ILE A 155 -8.89 4.50 -4.22
N PHE A 156 -9.03 5.82 -4.38
CA PHE A 156 -10.34 6.46 -4.38
C PHE A 156 -11.02 6.22 -5.72
N THR A 157 -12.24 5.67 -5.70
CA THR A 157 -12.99 5.35 -6.92
C THR A 157 -14.31 6.09 -6.97
N ASN A 158 -14.37 7.27 -6.36
CA ASN A 158 -15.57 8.08 -6.18
C ASN A 158 -16.24 8.47 -7.50
N GLY A 159 -15.50 8.46 -8.61
CA GLY A 159 -16.02 8.69 -9.96
C GLY A 159 -16.78 7.49 -10.56
N PHE A 160 -16.77 6.34 -9.88
CA PHE A 160 -17.44 5.11 -10.32
C PHE A 160 -18.45 4.64 -9.28
N THR A 161 -19.54 4.04 -9.76
CA THR A 161 -20.44 3.30 -8.90
C THR A 161 -19.86 1.91 -8.63
N CYS A 162 -19.46 1.63 -7.39
CA CYS A 162 -18.99 0.30 -6.98
C CYS A 162 -19.98 -0.32 -5.99
N SER A 163 -20.60 -1.43 -6.35
CA SER A 163 -21.51 -2.18 -5.48
C SER A 163 -20.79 -3.04 -4.43
N THR A 164 -19.51 -3.36 -4.64
CA THR A 164 -18.79 -4.40 -3.89
C THR A 164 -17.74 -3.90 -2.90
N TYR A 165 -17.18 -2.69 -3.08
CA TYR A 165 -16.10 -2.17 -2.23
C TYR A 165 -16.36 -0.71 -1.81
N ALA A 166 -17.30 -0.55 -0.88
CA ALA A 166 -17.66 0.73 -0.30
C ALA A 166 -17.03 0.90 1.09
N ALA A 167 -16.35 2.02 1.32
CA ALA A 167 -15.95 2.40 2.68
C ALA A 167 -16.80 3.58 3.16
N LYS A 168 -17.34 3.45 4.37
CA LYS A 168 -18.04 4.56 5.03
C LYS A 168 -17.02 5.54 5.60
N VAL A 169 -17.07 6.79 5.17
CA VAL A 169 -16.32 7.90 5.76
C VAL A 169 -17.34 8.91 6.28
N LYS A 170 -17.64 8.86 7.58
CA LYS A 170 -18.76 9.61 8.22
C LYS A 170 -20.12 9.17 7.62
N GLU A 171 -21.04 10.12 7.41
CA GLU A 171 -22.39 9.93 6.83
C GLU A 171 -22.38 9.74 5.29
N LYS A 172 -21.22 9.92 4.63
CA LYS A 172 -21.08 9.72 3.19
C LYS A 172 -20.31 8.43 2.90
N THR A 173 -20.87 7.60 2.04
CA THR A 173 -20.23 6.35 1.60
C THR A 173 -19.56 6.62 0.26
N TYR A 174 -18.24 6.52 0.23
CA TYR A 174 -17.48 6.65 -1.01
C TYR A 174 -16.92 5.27 -1.40
N PRO A 175 -17.10 4.85 -2.66
CA PRO A 175 -16.47 3.64 -3.14
C PRO A 175 -14.94 3.85 -3.18
N GLN A 176 -14.21 2.87 -2.64
CA GLN A 176 -12.76 2.88 -2.65
C GLN A 176 -12.23 1.46 -2.59
N VAL A 177 -11.14 1.20 -3.31
CA VAL A 177 -10.42 -0.07 -3.24
C VAL A 177 -9.44 0.01 -2.08
N MET A 178 -9.55 -0.90 -1.11
CA MET A 178 -8.66 -0.97 0.05
C MET A 178 -7.83 -2.24 0.04
N PHE A 179 -6.51 -2.08 0.08
CA PHE A 179 -5.59 -3.19 0.25
C PHE A 179 -5.25 -3.37 1.73
N LYS A 180 -5.43 -4.59 2.25
CA LYS A 180 -4.97 -4.95 3.60
C LYS A 180 -3.46 -4.76 3.68
N THR A 181 -2.97 -4.35 4.84
CA THR A 181 -1.56 -3.99 5.09
C THR A 181 -0.51 -4.87 4.43
N SER A 182 -0.58 -6.19 4.63
CA SER A 182 0.44 -7.10 4.10
C SER A 182 0.47 -7.09 2.57
N SER A 183 -0.71 -7.08 1.95
CA SER A 183 -0.88 -7.00 0.49
C SER A 183 -0.52 -5.61 -0.02
N ALA A 184 -0.89 -4.55 0.71
CA ALA A 184 -0.56 -3.17 0.36
C ALA A 184 0.95 -2.94 0.31
N VAL A 185 1.70 -3.40 1.33
CA VAL A 185 3.16 -3.25 1.34
C VAL A 185 3.81 -4.02 0.19
N ARG A 186 3.37 -5.26 -0.06
CA ARG A 186 3.89 -6.05 -1.17
C ARG A 186 3.60 -5.36 -2.51
N LEU A 187 2.37 -4.88 -2.69
CA LEU A 187 1.97 -4.18 -3.91
C LEU A 187 2.76 -2.88 -4.09
N MET A 188 2.85 -2.02 -3.07
CA MET A 188 3.58 -0.75 -3.16
C MET A 188 5.06 -0.96 -3.53
N ARG A 189 5.72 -2.00 -2.98
CA ARG A 189 7.10 -2.36 -3.36
C ARG A 189 7.22 -2.80 -4.82
N ILE A 190 6.23 -3.51 -5.36
CA ILE A 190 6.22 -3.92 -6.77
C ILE A 190 5.96 -2.71 -7.68
N LEU A 191 5.05 -1.82 -7.27
CA LEU A 191 4.69 -0.63 -8.06
C LEU A 191 5.78 0.44 -8.08
N GLU A 192 6.72 0.42 -7.14
CA GLU A 192 7.82 1.38 -7.06
C GLU A 192 8.64 1.40 -8.35
N ASP A 193 8.91 0.23 -8.96
CA ASP A 193 9.67 0.10 -10.21
C ASP A 193 8.97 0.75 -11.42
N PHE A 194 7.66 0.98 -11.35
CA PHE A 194 6.84 1.53 -12.43
C PHE A 194 6.33 2.95 -12.14
N THR A 195 6.53 3.45 -10.92
CA THR A 195 5.99 4.73 -10.48
C THR A 195 7.01 5.83 -10.70
N PRO A 196 6.65 7.00 -11.26
CA PRO A 196 7.59 8.10 -11.38
C PRO A 196 8.12 8.57 -10.00
N PRO A 197 9.39 8.97 -9.88
CA PRO A 197 9.97 9.39 -8.59
C PRO A 197 9.19 10.49 -7.87
N SER A 198 8.64 11.44 -8.62
CA SER A 198 7.77 12.51 -8.09
C SER A 198 6.52 12.02 -7.36
N MET A 199 6.17 10.74 -7.52
CA MET A 199 4.99 10.09 -6.92
C MET A 199 5.33 9.01 -5.88
N TYR A 200 6.60 8.79 -5.56
CA TYR A 200 7.02 7.81 -4.55
C TYR A 200 6.42 8.06 -3.16
N TYR A 201 6.08 9.31 -2.81
CA TYR A 201 5.40 9.62 -1.55
C TYR A 201 4.04 8.90 -1.41
N LYS A 202 3.41 8.46 -2.51
CA LYS A 202 2.17 7.65 -2.48
C LYS A 202 2.43 6.17 -2.17
N LEU A 203 3.66 5.71 -2.35
CA LEU A 203 4.11 4.35 -2.07
C LEU A 203 4.93 4.25 -0.79
N ASP A 204 5.01 5.32 -0.01
CA ASP A 204 5.79 5.41 1.21
C ASP A 204 5.43 4.28 2.20
N THR A 205 6.34 3.32 2.32
CA THR A 205 6.28 2.25 3.34
C THR A 205 7.07 2.60 4.61
N SER A 206 7.72 3.78 4.65
CA SER A 206 8.46 4.23 5.83
C SER A 206 7.52 4.41 7.03
N GLY A 207 7.99 3.97 8.19
CA GLY A 207 7.17 3.85 9.41
C GLY A 207 6.62 2.43 9.67
N ARG A 208 6.81 1.49 8.72
CA ARG A 208 6.72 0.06 9.05
C ARG A 208 7.94 -0.31 9.89
N VAL A 209 7.72 -0.42 11.19
CA VAL A 209 8.66 -1.07 12.07
C VAL A 209 8.60 -2.56 11.72
N GLU A 210 9.56 -3.08 10.94
CA GLU A 210 9.53 -4.52 10.58
C GLU A 210 9.77 -5.38 11.82
N THR A 211 10.60 -4.88 12.72
CA THR A 211 10.87 -5.46 14.03
C THR A 211 10.80 -4.41 15.12
N ALA A 212 10.18 -4.75 16.24
CA ALA A 212 10.08 -3.87 17.40
C ALA A 212 10.63 -4.58 18.63
N ASP A 213 11.15 -3.80 19.58
CA ASP A 213 11.53 -4.33 20.88
C ASP A 213 10.31 -4.31 21.80
N CYS A 214 10.05 -5.46 22.45
CA CYS A 214 8.96 -5.56 23.39
C CYS A 214 9.24 -4.67 24.59
N HIS A 215 8.36 -3.72 24.87
CA HIS A 215 8.49 -2.83 26.03
C HIS A 215 8.55 -3.60 27.37
N PHE A 216 7.95 -4.79 27.43
CA PHE A 216 7.86 -5.59 28.66
C PHE A 216 9.00 -6.58 28.85
N CYS A 217 9.61 -7.09 27.78
CA CYS A 217 10.65 -8.13 27.89
C CYS A 217 11.91 -7.84 27.07
N GLY A 218 12.00 -6.69 26.40
CA GLY A 218 13.13 -6.31 25.55
C GLY A 218 13.29 -7.13 24.27
N LYS A 219 12.58 -8.26 24.12
CA LYS A 219 12.72 -9.15 22.96
C LYS A 219 12.37 -8.41 21.67
N ASN A 220 13.28 -8.45 20.69
CA ASN A 220 13.01 -8.03 19.33
C ASN A 220 12.05 -9.02 18.65
N PHE A 221 10.97 -8.52 18.04
CA PHE A 221 9.97 -9.36 17.40
C PHE A 221 9.42 -8.71 16.12
N PRO A 222 8.94 -9.51 15.14
CA PRO A 222 8.31 -8.96 13.94
C PRO A 222 7.08 -8.13 14.32
N SER A 223 7.10 -6.83 14.03
CA SER A 223 6.01 -5.96 14.44
C SER A 223 4.78 -6.17 13.54
N LYS A 224 3.65 -6.50 14.15
CA LYS A 224 2.34 -6.51 13.51
C LYS A 224 1.58 -5.26 13.94
N GLY A 225 0.86 -4.62 13.02
CA GLY A 225 0.18 -3.33 13.25
C GLY A 225 -0.74 -3.26 14.50
N HIS A 226 -1.29 -4.39 14.92
CA HIS A 226 -2.16 -4.51 16.11
C HIS A 226 -1.41 -4.68 17.45
N GLN A 227 -0.07 -4.81 17.42
CA GLN A 227 0.76 -5.03 18.61
C GLN A 227 1.28 -3.73 19.23
N ALA A 228 0.97 -2.58 18.63
CA ALA A 228 1.24 -1.26 19.17
C ALA A 228 0.08 -0.78 20.05
N VAL A 229 0.40 -0.37 21.29
CA VAL A 229 -0.55 0.23 22.23
C VAL A 229 -0.25 1.72 22.36
N TRP A 230 -1.29 2.54 22.31
CA TRP A 230 -1.20 4.00 22.43
C TRP A 230 -1.49 4.47 23.85
N LYS A 231 -0.65 5.35 24.40
CA LYS A 231 -0.91 6.08 25.66
C LYS A 231 -0.34 7.49 25.58
N LYS A 232 -1.15 8.54 25.77
CA LYS A 232 -0.68 9.95 25.86
C LYS A 232 0.36 10.32 24.77
N LYS A 233 0.13 9.89 23.52
CA LYS A 233 1.03 10.01 22.36
C LYS A 233 2.32 9.14 22.35
N ILE A 234 2.57 8.34 23.39
CA ILE A 234 3.67 7.37 23.45
C ILE A 234 3.17 5.99 23.02
N ARG A 235 3.97 5.31 22.21
CA ARG A 235 3.68 4.01 21.58
C ARG A 235 4.54 2.93 22.21
N TYR A 236 3.90 1.87 22.73
CA TYR A 236 4.59 0.72 23.30
C TYR A 236 4.29 -0.53 22.48
N TRP A 237 5.32 -1.35 22.26
CA TRP A 237 5.26 -2.59 21.50
C TRP A 237 5.21 -3.79 22.43
N CYS A 238 4.35 -4.77 22.15
CA CYS A 238 4.27 -6.01 22.92
C CYS A 238 4.39 -7.21 21.98
N CYS A 239 5.33 -8.12 22.27
CA CYS A 239 5.59 -9.30 21.45
C CYS A 239 4.43 -10.32 21.44
N GLY A 240 3.49 -10.19 22.37
CA GLY A 240 2.31 -11.05 22.46
C GLY A 240 2.54 -12.36 23.19
N SER A 241 3.71 -12.58 23.83
CA SER A 241 3.86 -13.70 24.76
C SER A 241 2.87 -13.58 25.91
N ASP A 242 2.42 -14.71 26.46
CA ASP A 242 1.46 -14.71 27.57
C ASP A 242 1.94 -13.86 28.75
N SER A 243 3.24 -13.95 29.09
CA SER A 243 3.88 -13.12 30.11
C SER A 243 3.76 -11.62 29.82
N CYS A 244 4.05 -11.19 28.58
CA CYS A 244 3.96 -9.79 28.18
C CYS A 244 2.51 -9.31 28.05
N LEU A 245 1.58 -10.19 27.68
CA LEU A 245 0.14 -9.89 27.66
C LEU A 245 -0.41 -9.69 29.07
N ILE A 246 0.04 -10.50 30.04
CA ILE A 246 -0.29 -10.34 31.46
C ILE A 246 0.30 -9.03 31.99
N ALA A 247 1.59 -8.76 31.74
CA ALA A 247 2.24 -7.50 32.14
C ALA A 247 1.54 -6.28 31.54
N ARG A 248 1.20 -6.34 30.25
CA ARG A 248 0.42 -5.32 29.55
C ARG A 248 -0.94 -5.09 30.21
N ARG A 249 -1.65 -6.16 30.56
CA ARG A 249 -2.96 -6.09 31.21
C ARG A 249 -2.86 -5.51 32.62
N ARG A 250 -1.82 -5.86 33.40
CA ARG A 250 -1.54 -5.27 34.71
C ARG A 250 -1.27 -3.78 34.62
N LEU A 251 -0.42 -3.36 33.67
CA LEU A 251 -0.14 -1.95 33.41
C LEU A 251 -1.43 -1.20 33.00
N TRP A 252 -2.27 -1.80 32.16
CA TRP A 252 -3.55 -1.21 31.79
C TRP A 252 -4.47 -1.03 33.00
N TYR A 253 -4.64 -2.04 33.84
CA TYR A 253 -5.45 -1.95 35.06
C TYR A 253 -4.91 -0.94 36.09
N ALA A 254 -3.59 -0.89 36.29
CA ALA A 254 -2.97 0.10 37.18
C ALA A 254 -3.26 1.53 36.69
N ASN A 255 -3.18 1.76 35.38
CA ASN A 255 -3.49 3.06 34.78
C ASN A 255 -4.99 3.40 34.82
N GLU A 256 -5.87 2.43 34.56
CA GLU A 256 -7.32 2.61 34.69
C GLU A 256 -7.68 3.00 36.12
N LYS A 257 -7.11 2.33 37.13
CA LYS A 257 -7.34 2.67 38.53
C LYS A 257 -6.81 4.06 38.92
N ALA A 258 -5.72 4.51 38.32
CA ALA A 258 -5.12 5.81 38.58
C ALA A 258 -5.81 6.98 37.84
N HIS A 259 -6.80 6.72 36.98
CA HIS A 259 -7.51 7.76 36.25
C HIS A 259 -8.49 8.51 37.17
N PRO A 260 -8.59 9.85 37.12
CA PRO A 260 -9.48 10.61 38.02
C PRO A 260 -10.95 10.14 37.96
N LEU A 261 -11.43 9.84 36.76
CA LEU A 261 -12.79 9.33 36.51
C LEU A 261 -12.96 7.81 36.61
N ALA A 262 -11.96 7.08 37.14
CA ALA A 262 -12.00 5.61 37.19
C ALA A 262 -13.20 5.09 37.98
N LYS A 263 -13.51 5.76 39.09
CA LYS A 263 -14.61 5.40 40.00
C LYS A 263 -15.96 5.55 39.31
N GLU A 264 -16.22 6.72 38.70
CA GLU A 264 -17.44 6.98 37.93
C GLU A 264 -17.61 6.01 36.75
N ARG A 265 -16.54 5.70 36.00
CA ARG A 265 -16.60 4.72 34.90
C ARG A 265 -16.94 3.32 35.41
N GLN A 266 -16.36 2.91 36.54
CA GLN A 266 -16.68 1.61 37.16
C GLN A 266 -18.13 1.57 37.65
N GLU A 267 -18.62 2.65 38.25
CA GLU A 267 -20.00 2.76 38.72
C GLU A 267 -20.99 2.75 37.55
N ALA A 268 -20.73 3.49 36.47
CA ALA A 268 -21.53 3.47 35.25
C ALA A 268 -21.55 2.08 34.59
N ALA A 269 -20.41 1.39 34.54
CA ALA A 269 -20.34 0.03 34.02
C ALA A 269 -21.11 -0.98 34.90
N ARG A 270 -21.04 -0.83 36.23
CA ARG A 270 -21.84 -1.63 37.18
C ARG A 270 -23.33 -1.35 37.03
N ALA A 271 -23.73 -0.10 36.90
CA ALA A 271 -25.12 0.32 36.67
C ALA A 271 -25.65 -0.28 35.36
N LYS A 272 -24.88 -0.16 34.26
CA LYS A 272 -25.24 -0.75 32.96
C LYS A 272 -25.34 -2.29 33.00
N LYS A 273 -24.50 -2.96 33.81
CA LYS A 273 -24.55 -4.41 34.01
C LYS A 273 -25.75 -4.84 34.86
N LYS A 274 -26.16 -4.02 35.86
CA LYS A 274 -27.38 -4.23 36.65
C LYS A 274 -28.65 -3.98 35.82
N ALA A 275 -28.64 -2.93 34.99
CA ALA A 275 -29.77 -2.54 34.14
C ALA A 275 -29.98 -3.46 32.93
N ARG A 276 -29.02 -4.34 32.62
CA ARG A 276 -29.16 -5.28 31.52
C ARG A 276 -29.89 -6.53 32.03
N PRO A 277 -31.16 -6.76 31.64
CA PRO A 277 -31.83 -8.01 31.97
C PRO A 277 -31.09 -9.14 31.28
N VAL A 278 -30.27 -9.85 32.05
CA VAL A 278 -29.69 -11.11 31.61
C VAL A 278 -30.56 -12.16 32.25
N ASP A 279 -31.41 -12.78 31.44
CA ASP A 279 -32.06 -14.03 31.80
C ASP A 279 -30.96 -15.10 31.96
N ARG A 280 -30.43 -15.19 33.17
CA ARG A 280 -29.33 -16.09 33.53
C ARG A 280 -29.76 -17.54 33.33
N GLU A 281 -31.05 -17.81 33.41
CA GLU A 281 -31.63 -19.13 33.24
C GLU A 281 -31.64 -19.51 31.75
N ALA A 282 -32.09 -18.62 30.86
CA ALA A 282 -31.98 -18.82 29.41
C ALA A 282 -30.53 -18.95 28.92
N VAL A 283 -29.59 -18.19 29.49
CA VAL A 283 -28.16 -18.31 29.15
C VAL A 283 -27.59 -19.66 29.61
N ARG A 284 -27.92 -20.10 30.84
CA ARG A 284 -27.53 -21.42 31.35
C ARG A 284 -28.14 -22.55 30.53
N ALA A 285 -29.41 -22.44 30.16
CA ALA A 285 -30.11 -23.40 29.31
C ALA A 285 -29.46 -23.50 27.93
N LYS A 286 -29.13 -22.37 27.29
CA LYS A 286 -28.38 -22.35 26.02
C LYS A 286 -27.01 -23.00 26.13
N GLN A 287 -26.26 -22.70 27.20
CA GLN A 287 -24.94 -23.29 27.41
C GLN A 287 -25.03 -24.80 27.68
N ALA A 288 -26.01 -25.25 28.46
CA ALA A 288 -26.27 -26.65 28.73
C ALA A 288 -26.66 -27.41 27.45
N ALA A 289 -27.55 -26.84 26.64
CA ALA A 289 -27.92 -27.39 25.34
C ALA A 289 -26.72 -27.48 24.39
N TRP A 290 -25.88 -26.44 24.35
CA TRP A 290 -24.67 -26.44 23.54
C TRP A 290 -23.66 -27.50 24.00
N ASN A 291 -23.44 -27.62 25.32
CA ASN A 291 -22.56 -28.63 25.92
C ASN A 291 -23.05 -30.05 25.59
N LYS A 292 -24.37 -30.30 25.69
CA LYS A 292 -24.99 -31.59 25.34
C LYS A 292 -24.80 -31.93 23.85
N LYS A 293 -24.91 -30.93 22.97
CA LYS A 293 -24.72 -31.09 21.52
C LYS A 293 -23.24 -31.22 21.10
N ASN A 294 -22.29 -30.79 21.94
CA ASN A 294 -20.86 -30.72 21.59
C ASN A 294 -19.93 -31.30 22.70
N PRO A 295 -20.08 -32.56 23.11
CA PRO A 295 -19.34 -33.14 24.23
C PRO A 295 -17.82 -33.19 24.00
N GLU A 296 -17.37 -33.44 22.78
CA GLU A 296 -15.93 -33.52 22.47
C GLU A 296 -15.23 -32.15 22.56
N LYS A 297 -15.88 -31.09 22.08
CA LYS A 297 -15.37 -29.72 22.21
C LYS A 297 -15.27 -29.29 23.67
N LEU A 298 -16.22 -29.72 24.51
CA LEU A 298 -16.18 -29.48 25.94
C LEU A 298 -15.01 -30.21 26.61
N LYS A 299 -14.78 -31.49 26.29
CA LYS A 299 -13.62 -32.26 26.77
C LYS A 299 -12.30 -31.62 26.35
N ALA A 300 -12.17 -31.21 25.08
CA ALA A 300 -10.97 -30.53 24.57
C ALA A 300 -10.70 -29.21 25.30
N TYR A 301 -11.75 -28.40 25.52
CA TYR A 301 -11.65 -27.15 26.27
C TYR A 301 -11.24 -27.37 27.73
N GLN A 302 -11.82 -28.37 28.41
CA GLN A 302 -11.46 -28.73 29.77
C GLN A 302 -10.02 -29.24 29.88
N ALA A 303 -9.56 -30.04 28.91
CA ALA A 303 -8.19 -30.51 28.83
C ALA A 303 -7.18 -29.36 28.65
N THR A 304 -7.46 -28.41 27.75
CA THR A 304 -6.60 -27.22 27.58
C THR A 304 -6.58 -26.35 28.83
N TYR A 305 -7.72 -26.21 29.51
CA TYR A 305 -7.81 -25.44 30.75
C TYR A 305 -6.99 -26.09 31.88
N ARG A 306 -7.06 -27.43 32.03
CA ARG A 306 -6.26 -28.18 33.01
C ARG A 306 -4.77 -28.11 32.70
N ALA A 307 -4.36 -28.30 31.45
CA ALA A 307 -2.97 -28.19 31.02
C ALA A 307 -2.37 -26.79 31.29
N LYS A 308 -3.14 -25.73 31.09
CA LYS A 308 -2.73 -24.35 31.42
C LYS A 308 -2.56 -24.11 32.93
N LYS A 309 -3.24 -24.89 33.76
CA LYS A 309 -3.18 -24.76 35.23
C LYS A 309 -1.99 -25.53 35.82
N THR A 310 -1.55 -26.60 35.17
CA THR A 310 -0.46 -27.48 35.67
C THR A 310 0.91 -27.23 35.02
N GLY A 311 0.98 -26.59 33.84
CA GLY A 311 2.22 -26.44 33.06
C GLY A 311 2.99 -25.12 33.20
N LEU A 312 2.84 -24.35 34.27
CA LEU A 312 3.59 -23.09 34.46
C LEU A 312 4.80 -23.31 35.39
N PRO A 313 6.05 -23.27 34.89
CA PRO A 313 7.23 -23.34 35.75
C PRO A 313 7.36 -22.07 36.63
N ARG A 314 7.95 -22.22 37.82
CA ARG A 314 8.26 -21.08 38.71
C ARG A 314 9.33 -20.19 38.06
N ALA A 315 9.22 -18.89 38.32
CA ALA A 315 9.87 -17.81 37.57
C ALA A 315 11.41 -17.73 37.66
N THR A 316 12.09 -18.71 38.24
CA THR A 316 13.53 -18.62 38.57
C THR A 316 14.45 -19.39 37.62
N GLU A 317 13.95 -20.15 36.64
CA GLU A 317 14.77 -21.08 35.84
C GLU A 317 14.69 -20.86 34.32
N TRP A 318 14.84 -19.61 33.84
CA TRP A 318 14.97 -19.37 32.39
C TRP A 318 16.23 -18.56 32.08
N SER A 319 17.33 -19.27 31.81
CA SER A 319 18.46 -18.78 31.02
C SER A 319 18.41 -19.41 29.63
N CYS A 320 18.13 -18.63 28.59
CA CYS A 320 18.12 -19.13 27.21
C CYS A 320 19.35 -18.60 26.47
N GLN A 321 20.28 -19.50 26.20
CA GLN A 321 21.60 -19.24 25.61
C GLN A 321 21.65 -19.32 24.07
N ASP A 322 20.54 -19.51 23.35
CA ASP A 322 20.60 -19.66 21.89
C ASP A 322 19.61 -18.78 21.12
N CYS A 323 20.15 -17.74 20.48
CA CYS A 323 19.45 -16.89 19.53
C CYS A 323 20.36 -16.57 18.33
N LYS A 324 20.03 -17.09 17.13
CA LYS A 324 20.62 -16.66 15.86
C LYS A 324 19.55 -16.37 14.79
N PRO A 325 19.31 -15.08 14.44
CA PRO A 325 18.49 -14.67 13.29
C PRO A 325 19.30 -14.13 12.08
N LYS A 326 20.63 -14.29 12.03
CA LYS A 326 21.49 -13.59 11.04
C LYS A 326 21.43 -14.15 9.58
N ARG A 327 21.04 -15.42 9.38
CA ARG A 327 21.22 -16.10 8.07
C ARG A 327 20.18 -15.70 7.00
N ALA A 328 18.91 -15.49 7.40
CA ALA A 328 17.83 -15.20 6.46
C ALA A 328 17.95 -13.81 5.82
N VAL A 329 18.42 -12.81 6.56
CA VAL A 329 18.60 -11.43 6.07
C VAL A 329 19.73 -11.36 5.02
N MET A 330 20.82 -12.10 5.23
CA MET A 330 21.94 -12.14 4.29
C MET A 330 21.56 -12.83 2.96
N LEU A 331 20.68 -13.85 2.99
CA LEU A 331 20.21 -14.52 1.77
C LEU A 331 19.38 -13.60 0.87
N VAL A 332 18.49 -12.78 1.45
CA VAL A 332 17.68 -11.81 0.70
C VAL A 332 18.58 -10.73 0.06
N ARG A 333 19.62 -10.28 0.78
CA ARG A 333 20.57 -9.30 0.28
C ARG A 333 21.41 -9.84 -0.89
N LEU A 334 21.80 -11.12 -0.86
CA LEU A 334 22.49 -11.76 -1.99
C LEU A 334 21.63 -11.84 -3.25
N SER A 335 20.34 -12.14 -3.13
CA SER A 335 19.42 -12.18 -4.29
C SER A 335 19.31 -10.82 -4.99
N TYR A 336 19.26 -9.74 -4.22
CA TYR A 336 19.24 -8.37 -4.75
C TYR A 336 20.53 -8.00 -5.48
N LEU A 337 21.69 -8.26 -4.88
CA LEU A 337 23.00 -7.96 -5.48
C LEU A 337 23.22 -8.75 -6.79
N ARG A 338 22.79 -10.02 -6.83
CA ARG A 338 22.83 -10.84 -8.05
C ARG A 338 21.95 -10.28 -9.17
N MET A 339 20.82 -9.69 -8.84
CA MET A 339 19.93 -9.03 -9.81
C MET A 339 20.57 -7.74 -10.36
N MET A 340 21.15 -6.92 -9.49
CA MET A 340 21.77 -5.65 -9.89
C MET A 340 23.00 -5.84 -10.79
N LEU A 341 23.79 -6.89 -10.54
CA LEU A 341 24.97 -7.23 -11.35
C LEU A 341 24.63 -7.72 -12.77
N LYS A 342 23.39 -8.12 -13.04
CA LYS A 342 22.92 -8.56 -14.37
C LYS A 342 22.42 -7.42 -15.28
N ARG A 343 22.38 -6.17 -14.79
CA ARG A 343 21.91 -5.03 -15.59
C ARG A 343 23.01 -4.49 -16.51
N ASP A 344 22.66 -4.26 -17.77
CA ASP A 344 23.62 -3.81 -18.80
C ASP A 344 24.03 -2.34 -18.66
N ASN A 345 23.17 -1.51 -18.04
CA ASN A 345 23.38 -0.06 -17.92
C ASN A 345 23.99 0.38 -16.57
N LEU A 346 24.74 -0.50 -15.91
CA LEU A 346 25.37 -0.19 -14.63
C LEU A 346 26.76 0.42 -14.86
N SER A 347 27.07 1.57 -14.25
CA SER A 347 28.43 2.13 -14.30
C SER A 347 29.45 1.17 -13.69
N GLU A 348 30.68 1.16 -14.21
CA GLU A 348 31.74 0.25 -13.74
C GLU A 348 31.99 0.36 -12.24
N GLU A 349 31.99 1.58 -11.69
CA GLU A 349 32.16 1.84 -10.25
C GLU A 349 31.07 1.18 -9.39
N LYS A 350 29.80 1.25 -9.84
CA LYS A 350 28.68 0.61 -9.14
C LYS A 350 28.72 -0.90 -9.29
N ARG A 351 29.19 -1.40 -10.44
CA ARG A 351 29.33 -2.83 -10.69
C ARG A 351 30.42 -3.43 -9.81
N ALA A 352 31.55 -2.74 -9.66
CA ALA A 352 32.62 -3.12 -8.74
C ALA A 352 32.13 -3.15 -7.28
N THR A 353 31.41 -2.10 -6.86
CA THR A 353 30.85 -2.00 -5.49
C THR A 353 29.89 -3.14 -5.16
N PHE A 354 28.96 -3.46 -6.06
CA PHE A 354 28.00 -4.55 -5.83
C PHE A 354 28.65 -5.94 -5.90
N SER A 355 29.68 -6.12 -6.74
CA SER A 355 30.43 -7.37 -6.84
C SER A 355 31.21 -7.67 -5.55
N ASP A 356 31.85 -6.64 -4.98
CA ASP A 356 32.59 -6.76 -3.73
C ASP A 356 31.65 -7.03 -2.54
N GLU A 357 30.53 -6.31 -2.45
CA GLU A 357 29.50 -6.58 -1.42
C GLU A 357 28.92 -8.01 -1.55
N PHE A 358 28.68 -8.48 -2.78
CA PHE A 358 28.20 -9.84 -3.04
C PHE A 358 29.21 -10.89 -2.59
N THR A 359 30.49 -10.69 -2.86
CA THR A 359 31.58 -11.60 -2.48
C THR A 359 31.72 -11.68 -0.95
N ARG A 360 31.73 -10.53 -0.26
CA ARG A 360 31.82 -10.48 1.21
C ARG A 360 30.65 -11.17 1.91
N LEU A 361 29.43 -10.98 1.41
CA LEU A 361 28.24 -11.63 1.97
C LEU A 361 28.20 -13.14 1.71
N THR A 362 28.66 -13.58 0.54
CA THR A 362 28.74 -15.01 0.21
C THR A 362 29.74 -15.72 1.13
N ALA A 363 30.93 -15.15 1.34
CA ALA A 363 31.94 -15.68 2.25
C ALA A 363 31.46 -15.75 3.71
N SER A 364 30.64 -14.78 4.14
CA SER A 364 30.05 -14.77 5.49
C SER A 364 28.98 -15.85 5.70
N LEU A 365 28.25 -16.22 4.64
CA LEU A 365 27.18 -17.23 4.71
C LEU A 365 27.68 -18.67 4.51
N TRP A 366 28.76 -18.82 3.74
CA TRP A 366 29.42 -20.09 3.47
C TRP A 366 30.93 -19.94 3.68
N PRO A 367 31.39 -19.76 4.93
CA PRO A 367 32.82 -19.76 5.22
C PRO A 367 33.40 -21.11 4.80
N THR A 368 34.37 -21.09 3.89
CA THR A 368 35.09 -22.29 3.48
C THR A 368 35.83 -22.85 4.69
N SER A 369 35.48 -24.07 5.10
CA SER A 369 36.17 -24.78 6.16
C SER A 369 37.53 -25.27 5.65
N SER A 370 38.53 -24.40 5.69
CA SER A 370 39.95 -24.76 5.64
C SER A 370 40.56 -24.37 6.99
N GLY A 371 40.55 -25.31 7.93
CA GLY A 371 41.08 -25.13 9.28
C GLY A 371 40.87 -26.38 10.08
N SER A 372 41.82 -27.30 9.95
CA SER A 372 41.95 -28.56 10.66
C SER A 372 41.73 -28.39 12.17
N LYS A 373 40.98 -29.32 12.76
CA LYS A 373 41.10 -29.65 14.17
C LYS A 373 42.49 -30.29 14.37
N THR A 374 43.31 -29.68 15.20
CA THR A 374 44.37 -30.34 15.97
C THR A 374 44.04 -30.16 17.44
#